data_AF-T0ZYS7-F1
#
_entry.id   AF-T0ZYS7-F1
#
_cell.length_a   1.000
_cell.length_b   1.000
_cell.length_c   1.000
_cell.angle_alpha   90.00
_cell.angle_beta   90.00
_cell.angle_gamma   90.00
#
_symmetry.space_group_name_H-M   'P 1'
#
loop_
_entity.id
_entity.type
_entity.pdbx_description
1 polymer ?
#
loop_
_entity_poly.entity_id
_entity_poly.type
_entity_poly.pdbx_seq_one_letter_code
_entity_poly.pdbx_strand_id
1 'polypeptide(L)' 'MSYGVLHPSARLIRTNKGALIRSRTNNNHLHITPTEAMILALCDGTRTREEIVDYIATAYGVDRARVTE' A
#
# COMPACT_ATOMS: atom_id res chain seq x y z
N MET A 1 3.67 16.99 8.23
CA MET A 1 3.70 16.02 7.11
C MET A 1 3.53 14.64 7.72
N SER A 2 2.60 13.84 7.18
CA SER A 2 2.32 12.49 7.69
C SER A 2 2.84 11.46 6.69
N TYR A 3 3.61 10.50 7.19
CA TYR A 3 4.20 9.42 6.39
C TYR A 3 3.50 8.12 6.71
N GLY A 4 3.09 7.38 5.68
CA GLY A 4 2.54 6.04 5.85
C GLY A 4 3.65 5.06 6.17
N VAL A 5 3.51 4.33 7.28
CA VAL A 5 4.43 3.24 7.65
C VAL A 5 3.61 2.03 8.05
N LEU A 6 3.93 0.87 7.50
CA LEU A 6 3.35 -0.39 7.97
C LEU A 6 3.78 -0.67 9.41
N HIS A 7 2.82 -1.09 10.24
CA HIS A 7 3.13 -1.48 11.61
C HIS A 7 4.20 -2.59 11.63
N PRO A 8 5.21 -2.57 12.53
CA PRO A 8 6.30 -3.55 12.53
C PRO A 8 5.88 -5.02 12.66
N SER A 9 4.67 -5.26 13.20
CA SER A 9 4.09 -6.60 13.30
C SER A 9 3.41 -7.08 12.02
N ALA A 10 3.15 -6.19 11.05
CA ALA A 10 2.57 -6.52 9.77
C ALA A 10 3.66 -6.97 8.79
N ARG A 11 3.43 -8.11 8.16
CA ARG A 11 4.27 -8.58 7.04
C ARG A 11 3.45 -8.60 5.76
N LEU A 12 3.98 -7.94 4.73
CA LEU A 12 3.45 -7.99 3.38
C LEU A 12 4.07 -9.17 2.64
N ILE A 13 3.25 -10.13 2.21
CA ILE A 13 3.68 -11.31 1.45
C ILE A 13 3.09 -11.19 0.05
N ARG A 14 3.93 -10.98 -0.97
CA ARG A 14 3.48 -10.88 -2.36
C ARG A 14 3.05 -12.25 -2.89
N THR A 15 1.98 -12.25 -3.66
CA THR A 15 1.44 -13.44 -4.34
C THR A 15 1.23 -13.13 -5.83
N ASN A 16 0.94 -14.13 -6.64
CA ASN A 16 0.60 -13.95 -8.06
C ASN A 16 -0.72 -13.20 -8.30
N LYS A 17 -1.55 -13.01 -7.27
CA LYS A 17 -2.86 -12.34 -7.36
C LYS A 17 -2.94 -11.02 -6.57
N GLY A 18 -1.82 -10.56 -5.99
CA GLY A 18 -1.80 -9.38 -5.11
C GLY A 18 -0.87 -9.60 -3.93
N ALA A 19 -1.35 -9.38 -2.71
CA ALA A 19 -0.57 -9.69 -1.51
C ALA A 19 -1.43 -10.10 -0.32
N LEU A 20 -0.74 -10.60 0.71
CA LEU A 20 -1.29 -10.94 2.01
C LEU A 20 -0.63 -10.06 3.06
N ILE A 21 -1.44 -9.40 3.87
CA ILE A 21 -0.97 -8.74 5.10
C ILE A 21 -1.19 -9.72 6.23
N ARG A 22 -0.11 -10.26 6.80
CA ARG A 22 -0.18 -11.11 7.98
C ARG A 22 0.17 -10.30 9.22
N SER A 23 -0.74 -10.26 10.18
CA SER A 23 -0.45 -9.74 11.52
C SER A 23 0.25 -10.81 12.36
N ARG A 24 1.38 -10.46 12.99
CA ARG A 24 2.10 -11.35 13.90
C ARG A 24 1.40 -11.56 15.25
N THR A 25 0.43 -10.73 15.62
CA THR A 25 -0.17 -10.77 16.97
C THR A 25 -1.39 -11.68 17.08
N ASN A 26 -2.17 -11.86 16.01
CA ASN A 26 -3.44 -12.59 16.06
C ASN A 26 -3.61 -13.61 14.92
N ASN A 27 -2.55 -13.87 14.14
CA ASN A 27 -2.56 -14.80 12.99
C ASN A 27 -3.62 -14.48 11.92
N ASN A 28 -4.26 -13.31 11.99
CA ASN A 28 -5.17 -12.83 10.96
C ASN A 28 -4.38 -12.45 9.71
N HIS A 29 -5.01 -12.71 8.57
CA HIS A 29 -4.50 -12.33 7.27
C HIS A 29 -5.56 -11.56 6.50
N LEU A 30 -5.14 -10.49 5.84
CA LEU A 30 -5.95 -9.73 4.90
C LEU A 30 -5.43 -9.99 3.49
N HIS A 31 -6.31 -10.45 2.61
CA HIS A 31 -6.02 -10.49 1.19
C HIS A 31 -6.22 -9.10 0.61
N ILE A 32 -5.23 -8.65 -0.16
CA ILE A 32 -5.28 -7.37 -0.84
C ILE A 32 -4.98 -7.55 -2.32
N THR A 33 -5.57 -6.66 -3.11
CA THR A 33 -5.36 -6.54 -4.55
C THR A 33 -3.92 -6.14 -4.89
N PRO A 34 -3.48 -6.33 -6.16
CA PRO A 34 -2.18 -5.86 -6.60
C PRO A 34 -1.96 -4.36 -6.39
N THR A 35 -2.99 -3.54 -6.60
CA THR A 35 -2.93 -2.08 -6.43
C THR A 35 -2.72 -1.71 -4.97
N GLU A 36 -3.47 -2.31 -4.05
CA GLU A 36 -3.29 -2.09 -2.61
C GLU A 36 -1.90 -2.55 -2.15
N ALA A 37 -1.41 -3.68 -2.66
CA ALA A 37 -0.06 -4.16 -2.37
C ALA A 37 1.03 -3.18 -2.84
N MET A 38 0.81 -2.53 -3.99
CA MET A 38 1.70 -1.51 -4.52
C MET A 38 1.69 -0.26 -3.65
N ILE A 39 0.51 0.23 -3.24
CA ILE A 39 0.37 1.38 -2.33
C ILE A 39 1.11 1.10 -1.03
N LEU A 40 0.88 -0.06 -0.41
CA LEU A 40 1.53 -0.41 0.86
C LEU A 40 3.05 -0.58 0.74
N ALA A 41 3.56 -0.98 -0.43
CA ALA A 41 4.99 -1.04 -0.67
C ALA A 41 5.65 0.35 -0.76
N LEU A 42 4.87 1.40 -1.03
CA LEU A 42 5.34 2.80 -1.05
C LEU A 42 5.27 3.46 0.34
N CYS A 43 4.51 2.90 1.26
CA CYS A 43 4.41 3.30 2.67
C CYS A 43 5.62 2.83 3.50
N ASP A 44 6.82 3.28 3.11
CA ASP A 44 8.10 2.95 3.76
C ASP A 44 8.61 4.04 4.71
N GLY A 45 7.81 5.08 4.97
CA GLY A 45 8.18 6.21 5.83
C GLY A 45 9.01 7.30 5.14
N THR A 46 9.35 7.13 3.85
CA THR A 46 10.10 8.13 3.08
C THR A 46 9.21 8.98 2.18
N ARG A 47 8.07 8.43 1.75
CA ARG A 47 7.13 9.11 0.85
C ARG A 47 5.94 9.68 1.60
N THR A 48 5.60 10.91 1.27
CA THR A 48 4.36 11.59 1.68
C THR A 48 3.15 10.97 0.99
N ARG A 49 1.96 11.23 1.52
CA ARG A 49 0.71 10.80 0.88
C ARG A 49 0.60 11.33 -0.54
N GLU A 50 0.98 12.60 -0.73
CA GLU A 50 0.91 13.30 -2.00
C GLU A 50 1.80 12.63 -3.06
N GLU A 51 3.03 12.28 -2.70
CA GLU A 51 3.96 11.55 -3.59
C GLU A 51 3.44 10.16 -3.96
N ILE A 52 2.83 9.45 -3.01
CA ILE A 52 2.22 8.14 -3.28
C ILE A 52 1.06 8.28 -4.26
N VAL A 53 0.19 9.28 -4.05
CA VAL A 53 -0.95 9.57 -4.92
C VAL A 53 -0.48 9.90 -6.34
N ASP A 54 0.53 10.76 -6.48
CA ASP A 54 1.10 11.12 -7.79
C ASP A 54 1.74 9.93 -8.51
N TYR A 55 2.44 9.07 -7.76
CA TYR A 55 3.02 7.86 -8.30
C TYR A 55 1.96 6.89 -8.84
N ILE A 56 0.86 6.68 -8.10
CA ILE A 56 -0.24 5.82 -8.53
C ILE A 56 -0.99 6.42 -9.72
N ALA A 57 -1.30 7.72 -9.68
CA ALA A 57 -1.95 8.41 -10.79
C ALA A 57 -1.15 8.25 -12.09
N THR A 58 0.18 8.43 -12.01
CA THR A 58 1.09 8.26 -13.14
C THR A 58 1.18 6.80 -13.60
N ALA A 59 1.33 5.85 -12.69
CA ALA A 59 1.50 4.44 -13.02
C ALA A 59 0.28 3.82 -13.70
N TYR A 60 -0.93 4.28 -13.33
CA TYR A 60 -2.19 3.78 -13.87
C TYR A 60 -2.80 4.69 -14.94
N GLY A 61 -2.21 5.86 -15.21
CA GLY A 61 -2.72 6.82 -16.19
C GLY A 61 -4.10 7.38 -15.83
N VAL A 62 -4.36 7.57 -14.53
CA VAL A 62 -5.64 8.06 -14.00
C VAL A 62 -5.50 9.45 -13.40
N ASP A 63 -6.61 10.19 -13.35
CA ASP A 63 -6.65 11.46 -12.64
C ASP A 63 -6.35 11.26 -11.15
N ARG A 64 -5.56 12.17 -10.58
CA ARG A 64 -5.24 12.26 -9.16
C ARG A 64 -6.51 12.21 -8.29
N ALA A 65 -7.59 12.85 -8.72
CA ALA A 65 -8.86 12.86 -8.00
C ALA A 65 -9.41 11.44 -7.75
N ARG A 66 -9.25 10.54 -8.73
CA ARG A 66 -9.75 9.15 -8.65
C ARG A 66 -8.93 8.24 -7.75
N VAL A 67 -7.72 8.64 -7.37
CA VAL A 67 -6.86 7.89 -6.44
C VAL A 67 -7.27 8.15 -4.99
N THR A 68 -7.93 9.28 -4.73
CA THR A 68 -8.31 9.73 -3.38
C THR A 68 -9.78 9.52 -3.02
N GLU A 69 -10.60 9.10 -3.99
CA GLU A 69 -11.99 8.64 -3.78
C GLU A 69 -12.04 7.30 -3.02
#